data_AF-A0A1V0HW37-F1
#
_entry.id   AF-A0A1V0HW37-F1
#
_cell.length_a   1.000
_cell.length_b   1.000
_cell.length_c   1.000
_cell.angle_alpha   90.00
_cell.angle_beta   90.00
_cell.angle_gamma   90.00
#
_symmetry.space_group_name_H-M   'P 1'
#
loop_
_entity.id
_entity.type
_entity.pdbx_description
1 polymer ?
#
loop_
_entity_poly.entity_id
_entity_poly.type
_entity_poly.pdbx_seq_one_letter_code
_entity_poly.pdbx_strand_id
1 'polypeptide(L)'
;MTTKRSPLVDWVRELWRPDFNRVTGFGWIVRVVVALPVLALAFIAFGAAVLTLVQYVGALVLAHRFASVEGQYEAIRNAGLVLAGLIGIPFLVWRSIVAQKQLNLAEQGLITDRLNKAVEGLGAEKTVKRRLTHPDGSTEIEETTEPNIEVRIGAIYALERISRDSDRDHVNVMEILCAYIRENSHRPPSSQPLSRSEETDAAKASLSELTDLTDVQTALTVLGRRAESQRQLETSARYRLSLSRCNLAKCDLSGADFSRADFAGSNLNDAFLYRSRFRDCNFTSASMKRVQGYDSIFEGAVFEYANLSQAIFNRSRFLFSPEAQIGADFSQAQMDGSIISFSGVRGPYRWALGANFAKVTWQNATVIGFRNQRDTDFGFSTARTGTDTQPRPLTIHQGLAFHDCILDAHHFGNLDLERCFGDGTVALMEPIIRPSHWPSEPLSPTIFERECALWRADPASYVPPQDRA
;
A
#
# COMPACT_ATOMS: atom_id res chain seq x y z
N MET A 1 35.70 -5.12 1.14
CA MET A 1 36.54 -6.33 1.30
C MET A 1 35.62 -7.54 1.40
N THR A 2 35.43 -8.24 0.30
CA THR A 2 34.51 -9.38 0.16
C THR A 2 35.29 -10.66 0.45
N THR A 3 35.09 -11.24 1.63
CA THR A 3 35.64 -12.56 1.97
C THR A 3 34.87 -13.62 1.18
N LYS A 4 35.53 -14.16 0.15
CA LYS A 4 35.09 -15.33 -0.62
C LYS A 4 34.84 -16.48 0.36
N ARG A 5 33.58 -16.77 0.66
CA ARG A 5 33.17 -17.91 1.50
C ARG A 5 33.51 -19.21 0.79
N SER A 6 33.93 -20.22 1.55
CA SER A 6 34.35 -21.50 1.00
C SER A 6 33.14 -22.33 0.55
N PRO A 7 33.14 -22.91 -0.66
CA PRO A 7 32.00 -23.66 -1.21
C PRO A 7 31.60 -24.88 -0.37
N LEU A 8 32.52 -25.39 0.46
CA LEU A 8 32.29 -26.49 1.39
C LEU A 8 31.37 -26.10 2.56
N VAL A 9 31.48 -24.86 3.05
CA VAL A 9 30.64 -24.39 4.18
C VAL A 9 29.22 -24.14 3.72
N ASP A 10 29.03 -23.63 2.50
CA ASP A 10 27.71 -23.47 1.91
C ASP A 10 27.07 -24.82 1.58
N TRP A 11 27.83 -25.80 1.05
CA TRP A 11 27.35 -27.16 0.81
C TRP A 11 26.91 -27.89 2.10
N VAL A 12 27.68 -27.80 3.18
CA VAL A 12 27.31 -28.39 4.49
C VAL A 12 26.08 -27.69 5.10
N ARG A 13 25.94 -26.38 4.88
CA ARG A 13 24.80 -25.59 5.37
C ARG A 13 23.53 -25.89 4.58
N GLU A 14 23.63 -26.12 3.27
CA GLU A 14 22.52 -26.59 2.42
C GLU A 14 22.09 -28.02 2.73
N LEU A 15 23.02 -28.90 3.10
CA LEU A 15 22.71 -30.26 3.54
C LEU A 15 21.86 -30.29 4.83
N TRP A 16 22.00 -29.27 5.69
CA TRP A 16 21.33 -29.16 6.99
C TRP A 16 20.23 -28.09 7.08
N ARG A 17 20.12 -27.21 6.09
CA ARG A 17 19.00 -26.26 5.91
C ARG A 17 18.56 -26.24 4.45
N PRO A 18 17.86 -27.26 3.97
CA PRO A 18 17.47 -27.26 2.59
C PRO A 18 16.20 -26.42 2.47
N ASP A 19 16.16 -25.53 1.48
CA ASP A 19 15.01 -24.64 1.26
C ASP A 19 13.86 -25.41 0.59
N PHE A 20 13.11 -26.12 1.43
CA PHE A 20 12.13 -27.12 1.04
C PHE A 20 10.72 -26.58 0.83
N ASN A 21 10.53 -25.24 0.87
CA ASN A 21 9.24 -24.61 0.61
C ASN A 21 8.86 -24.58 -0.88
N ARG A 22 9.76 -25.01 -1.79
CA ARG A 22 9.47 -25.10 -3.23
C ARG A 22 8.79 -26.40 -3.68
N VAL A 23 8.62 -27.40 -2.82
CA VAL A 23 8.05 -28.71 -3.21
C VAL A 23 6.79 -29.02 -2.39
N THR A 24 5.65 -28.54 -2.89
CA THR A 24 4.33 -28.82 -2.34
C THR A 24 3.88 -30.25 -2.69
N GLY A 25 3.56 -31.05 -1.67
CA GLY A 25 2.77 -32.29 -1.82
C GLY A 25 3.42 -33.57 -1.28
N PHE A 26 4.64 -33.90 -1.71
CA PHE A 26 5.27 -35.21 -1.42
C PHE A 26 6.51 -35.17 -0.50
N GLY A 27 6.91 -33.98 -0.05
CA GLY A 27 8.18 -33.79 0.67
C GLY A 27 8.30 -34.58 1.99
N TRP A 28 7.21 -34.86 2.70
CA TRP A 28 7.28 -35.56 3.98
C TRP A 28 7.57 -37.06 3.85
N ILE A 29 7.09 -37.72 2.79
CA ILE A 29 7.36 -39.13 2.53
C ILE A 29 8.83 -39.30 2.13
N VAL A 30 9.31 -38.44 1.22
CA VAL A 30 10.73 -38.40 0.85
C VAL A 30 11.61 -38.11 2.08
N ARG A 31 11.18 -37.21 2.99
CA ARG A 31 11.87 -36.95 4.27
C ARG A 31 11.99 -38.21 5.12
N VAL A 32 10.92 -38.97 5.29
CA VAL A 32 10.94 -40.19 6.13
C VAL A 32 11.74 -41.31 5.46
N VAL A 33 11.55 -41.51 4.16
CA VAL A 33 12.20 -42.57 3.37
C VAL A 33 13.70 -42.35 3.22
N VAL A 34 14.19 -41.10 3.18
CA VAL A 34 15.62 -40.79 3.12
C VAL A 34 16.23 -40.63 4.51
N ALA A 35 15.53 -40.03 5.47
CA ALA A 35 16.09 -39.79 6.81
C ALA A 35 16.24 -41.09 7.62
N LEU A 36 15.32 -42.05 7.50
CA LEU A 36 15.39 -43.32 8.22
C LEU A 36 16.65 -44.14 7.89
N PRO A 37 16.99 -44.41 6.60
CA PRO A 37 18.21 -45.15 6.27
C PRO A 37 19.48 -44.38 6.62
N VAL A 38 19.48 -43.04 6.54
CA VAL A 38 20.63 -42.22 6.96
C VAL A 38 20.82 -42.28 8.48
N LEU A 39 19.75 -42.20 9.26
CA LEU A 39 19.79 -42.39 10.72
C LEU A 39 20.23 -43.80 11.10
N ALA A 40 19.74 -44.83 10.39
CA ALA A 40 20.15 -46.21 10.60
C ALA A 40 21.64 -46.41 10.29
N LEU A 41 22.14 -45.87 9.16
CA LEU A 41 23.56 -45.89 8.81
C LEU A 41 24.43 -45.15 9.83
N ALA A 42 23.98 -44.00 10.33
CA ALA A 42 24.67 -43.26 11.38
C ALA A 42 24.74 -44.08 12.69
N PHE A 43 23.66 -44.78 13.04
CA PHE A 43 23.62 -45.63 14.23
C PHE A 43 24.53 -46.87 14.09
N ILE A 44 24.56 -47.47 12.90
CA ILE A 44 25.44 -48.60 12.58
C ILE A 44 26.92 -48.15 12.61
N ALA A 45 27.25 -47.03 11.97
CA ALA A 45 28.60 -46.49 11.97
C ALA A 45 29.06 -46.11 13.38
N PHE A 46 28.16 -45.55 14.19
CA PHE A 46 28.40 -45.25 15.59
C PHE A 46 28.69 -46.53 16.39
N GLY A 47 27.85 -47.56 16.27
CA GLY A 47 28.06 -48.85 16.93
C GLY A 47 29.38 -49.50 16.52
N ALA A 48 29.74 -49.44 15.24
CA ALA A 48 31.02 -49.94 14.73
C ALA A 48 32.22 -49.17 15.29
N ALA A 49 32.12 -47.84 15.41
CA ALA A 49 33.17 -47.02 16.01
C ALA A 49 33.36 -47.31 17.51
N VAL A 50 32.28 -47.54 18.25
CA VAL A 50 32.35 -47.96 19.65
C VAL A 50 32.99 -49.34 19.79
N LEU A 51 32.59 -50.29 18.95
CA LEU A 51 33.13 -51.65 18.97
C LEU A 51 34.62 -51.69 18.64
N THR A 52 35.05 -50.94 17.61
CA THR A 52 36.48 -50.86 17.24
C THR A 52 37.31 -50.18 18.33
N LEU A 53 36.77 -49.15 18.99
CA LEU A 53 37.42 -48.52 20.14
C LEU A 53 37.59 -49.50 21.31
N VAL A 54 36.55 -50.27 21.65
CA VAL A 54 36.60 -51.30 22.70
C VAL A 54 37.62 -52.39 22.37
N GLN A 55 37.62 -52.89 21.13
CA GLN A 55 38.58 -53.90 20.69
C GLN A 55 40.03 -53.38 20.70
N TYR A 56 40.25 -52.14 20.26
CA TYR A 56 41.56 -51.49 20.26
C TYR A 56 42.12 -51.35 21.69
N VAL A 57 41.29 -50.89 22.64
CA VAL A 57 41.68 -50.78 24.05
C VAL A 57 41.94 -52.16 24.65
N GLY A 58 41.07 -53.14 24.37
CA GLY A 58 41.24 -54.52 24.81
C GLY A 58 42.56 -55.13 24.32
N ALA A 59 42.88 -54.94 23.04
CA ALA A 59 44.13 -55.42 22.45
C ALA A 59 45.36 -54.74 23.07
N LEU A 60 45.30 -53.44 23.35
CA LEU A 60 46.37 -52.70 24.02
C LEU A 60 46.64 -53.21 25.45
N VAL A 61 45.59 -53.56 26.19
CA VAL A 61 45.67 -54.10 27.55
C VAL A 61 46.21 -55.54 27.55
N LEU A 62 45.69 -56.41 26.66
CA LEU A 62 46.07 -57.82 26.54
C LEU A 62 47.48 -58.01 25.96
N ALA A 63 47.95 -57.13 25.07
CA ALA A 63 49.27 -57.25 24.44
C ALA A 63 50.44 -56.83 25.36
N HIS A 64 50.22 -56.57 26.65
CA HIS A 64 51.23 -56.11 27.62
C HIS A 64 52.09 -54.91 27.12
N ARG A 65 51.58 -54.12 26.16
CA ARG A 65 52.31 -52.96 25.62
C ARG A 65 52.46 -51.82 26.63
N PHE A 66 51.64 -51.83 27.68
CA PHE A 66 51.82 -50.99 28.87
C PHE A 66 52.50 -51.84 29.94
N ALA A 67 53.79 -51.61 30.15
CA ALA A 67 54.58 -52.33 31.16
C ALA A 67 54.24 -51.92 32.61
N SER A 68 53.45 -50.87 32.82
CA SER A 68 53.03 -50.37 34.13
C SER A 68 51.50 -50.27 34.23
N VAL A 69 50.99 -50.44 35.45
CA VAL A 69 49.56 -50.26 35.80
C VAL A 69 49.06 -48.88 35.37
N GLU A 70 49.90 -47.85 35.52
CA GLU A 70 49.62 -46.46 35.13
C GLU A 70 49.20 -46.32 33.65
N GLY A 71 49.91 -46.96 32.72
CA GLY A 71 49.62 -46.84 31.28
C GLY A 71 48.30 -47.48 30.84
N GLN A 72 47.88 -48.55 31.54
CA GLN A 72 46.57 -49.16 31.32
C GLN A 72 45.44 -48.21 31.76
N TYR A 73 45.61 -47.53 32.90
CA TYR A 73 44.65 -46.52 33.36
C TYR A 73 44.53 -45.34 32.39
N GLU A 74 45.65 -44.86 31.84
CA GLU A 74 45.62 -43.76 30.86
C GLU A 74 44.89 -44.14 29.57
N ALA A 75 45.10 -45.36 29.07
CA ALA A 75 44.42 -45.87 27.87
C ALA A 75 42.90 -45.99 28.09
N ILE A 76 42.49 -46.54 29.23
CA ILE A 76 41.07 -46.67 29.59
C ILE A 76 40.42 -45.30 29.78
N ARG A 77 41.11 -44.36 30.46
CA ARG A 77 40.64 -42.98 30.64
C ARG A 77 40.45 -42.26 29.31
N ASN A 78 41.43 -42.33 28.41
CA ASN A 78 41.38 -41.67 27.11
C ASN A 78 40.27 -42.26 26.22
N ALA A 79 40.08 -43.58 26.25
CA ALA A 79 38.96 -44.23 25.56
C ALA A 79 37.60 -43.81 26.14
N GLY A 80 37.48 -43.71 27.47
CA GLY A 80 36.29 -43.19 28.14
C GLY A 80 35.96 -41.75 27.73
N LEU A 81 36.98 -40.88 27.58
CA LEU A 81 36.81 -39.50 27.11
C LEU A 81 36.35 -39.43 25.65
N VAL A 82 36.91 -40.25 24.76
CA VAL A 82 36.48 -40.34 23.36
C VAL A 82 35.04 -40.82 23.25
N LEU A 83 34.67 -41.86 24.00
CA LEU A 83 33.30 -42.38 24.06
C LEU A 83 32.32 -41.33 24.59
N ALA A 84 32.70 -40.61 25.66
CA ALA A 84 31.92 -39.51 26.20
C ALA A 84 31.73 -38.38 25.18
N GLY A 85 32.75 -38.05 24.39
CA GLY A 85 32.66 -37.08 23.30
C GLY A 85 31.74 -37.55 22.16
N LEU A 86 31.88 -38.80 21.73
CA LEU A 86 31.07 -39.40 20.65
C LEU A 86 29.57 -39.44 20.99
N ILE A 87 29.21 -39.65 22.26
CA ILE A 87 27.80 -39.64 22.73
C ILE A 87 27.35 -38.21 23.06
N GLY A 88 28.19 -37.47 23.80
CA GLY A 88 27.83 -36.17 24.37
C GLY A 88 27.64 -35.08 23.32
N ILE A 89 28.49 -35.03 22.28
CA ILE A 89 28.41 -33.98 21.25
C ILE A 89 27.10 -34.08 20.44
N PRO A 90 26.70 -35.23 19.87
CA PRO A 90 25.42 -35.35 19.18
C PRO A 90 24.22 -35.07 20.10
N PHE A 91 24.27 -35.51 21.36
CA PHE A 91 23.22 -35.22 22.33
C PHE A 91 23.09 -33.72 22.62
N LEU A 92 24.20 -33.01 22.81
CA LEU A 92 24.21 -31.56 23.01
C LEU A 92 23.67 -30.81 21.79
N VAL A 93 24.05 -31.23 20.58
CA VAL A 93 23.52 -30.67 19.33
C VAL A 93 22.00 -30.91 19.22
N TRP A 94 21.53 -32.14 19.45
CA TRP A 94 20.11 -32.45 19.44
C TRP A 94 19.34 -31.67 20.50
N ARG A 95 19.82 -31.65 21.74
CA ARG A 95 19.23 -30.87 22.84
C ARG A 95 19.19 -29.38 22.50
N SER A 96 20.24 -28.82 21.89
CA SER A 96 20.27 -27.43 21.44
C SER A 96 19.22 -27.16 20.37
N ILE A 97 19.07 -28.06 19.39
CA ILE A 97 18.03 -27.95 18.35
C ILE A 97 16.63 -28.04 18.96
N VAL A 98 16.39 -28.97 19.89
CA VAL A 98 15.10 -29.13 20.57
C VAL A 98 14.78 -27.89 21.40
N ALA A 99 15.75 -27.38 22.17
CA ALA A 99 15.59 -26.17 22.96
C ALA A 99 15.28 -24.96 22.06
N GLN A 100 15.98 -24.79 20.94
CA GLN A 100 15.70 -23.72 19.99
C GLN A 100 14.30 -23.83 19.39
N LYS A 101 13.86 -25.05 19.03
CA LYS A 101 12.49 -25.28 18.53
C LYS A 101 11.44 -24.96 19.59
N GLN A 102 11.67 -25.34 20.84
CA GLN A 102 10.77 -25.02 21.95
C GLN A 102 10.67 -23.51 22.17
N LEU A 103 11.79 -22.78 22.11
CA LEU A 103 11.80 -21.33 22.22
C LEU A 103 11.00 -20.66 21.09
N ASN A 104 11.23 -21.08 19.84
CA ASN A 104 10.51 -20.53 18.69
C ASN A 104 8.99 -20.80 18.79
N LEU A 105 8.58 -21.98 19.27
CA LEU A 105 7.16 -22.31 19.47
C LEU A 105 6.54 -21.49 20.60
N ALA A 106 7.29 -21.26 21.69
CA ALA A 106 6.83 -20.42 22.79
C ALA A 106 6.66 -18.94 22.37
N GLU A 107 7.60 -18.41 21.58
CA GLU A 107 7.52 -17.08 20.99
C GLU A 107 6.28 -16.93 20.10
N GLN A 108 6.01 -17.92 19.23
CA GLN A 108 4.81 -17.94 18.39
C GLN A 108 3.52 -18.00 19.20
N GLY A 109 3.49 -18.79 20.29
CA GLY A 109 2.35 -18.86 21.20
C GLY A 109 2.06 -17.49 21.85
N LEU A 110 3.10 -16.76 22.24
CA LEU A 110 2.96 -15.43 22.84
C LEU A 110 2.42 -14.39 21.85
N ILE A 111 2.89 -14.41 20.60
CA ILE A 111 2.37 -13.51 19.55
C ILE A 111 0.90 -13.81 19.27
N THR A 112 0.55 -15.09 19.16
CA THR A 112 -0.85 -15.53 18.94
C THR A 112 -1.76 -15.07 20.08
N ASP A 113 -1.34 -15.20 21.34
CA ASP A 113 -2.09 -14.72 22.52
C ASP A 113 -2.27 -13.19 22.50
N ARG A 114 -1.21 -12.45 22.17
CA ARG A 114 -1.27 -10.98 22.04
C ARG A 114 -2.22 -10.56 20.92
N LEU A 115 -2.20 -11.26 19.79
CA LEU A 115 -3.10 -10.99 18.68
C LEU A 115 -4.55 -11.23 19.09
N ASN A 116 -4.85 -12.37 19.72
CA ASN A 116 -6.21 -12.68 20.20
C ASN A 116 -6.72 -11.63 21.18
N LYS A 117 -5.90 -11.19 22.15
CA LYS A 117 -6.25 -10.13 23.10
C LYS A 117 -6.49 -8.78 22.43
N ALA A 118 -5.69 -8.45 21.43
CA ALA A 118 -5.89 -7.22 20.68
C ALA A 118 -7.19 -7.28 19.87
N VAL A 119 -7.49 -8.42 19.23
CA VAL A 119 -8.75 -8.63 18.51
C VAL A 119 -9.96 -8.55 19.44
N GLU A 120 -9.88 -9.15 20.64
CA GLU A 120 -10.93 -9.01 21.67
C GLU A 120 -11.14 -7.54 22.05
N GLY A 121 -10.06 -6.77 22.22
CA GLY A 121 -10.14 -5.34 22.52
C GLY A 121 -10.77 -4.48 21.41
N LEU A 122 -10.75 -4.92 20.14
CA LEU A 122 -11.48 -4.25 19.05
C LEU A 122 -13.01 -4.33 19.25
N GLY A 123 -13.51 -5.37 19.93
CA GLY A 123 -14.92 -5.55 20.23
C GLY A 123 -15.37 -4.91 21.55
N ALA A 124 -14.50 -4.17 22.24
CA ALA A 124 -14.79 -3.67 23.57
C ALA A 124 -15.95 -2.65 23.57
N GLU A 125 -16.85 -2.82 24.54
CA GLU A 125 -18.01 -1.96 24.80
C GLU A 125 -18.01 -1.52 26.27
N LYS A 126 -18.66 -0.39 26.56
CA LYS A 126 -18.86 0.15 27.91
C LYS A 126 -20.32 0.51 28.12
N THR A 127 -20.82 0.25 29.31
CA THR A 127 -22.17 0.66 29.73
C THR A 127 -22.12 2.06 30.33
N VAL A 128 -22.82 3.00 29.70
CA VAL A 128 -22.93 4.40 30.14
C VAL A 128 -24.31 4.59 30.76
N LYS A 129 -24.34 5.10 31.99
CA LYS A 129 -25.59 5.40 32.70
C LYS A 129 -25.87 6.90 32.57
N ARG A 130 -26.89 7.28 31.80
CA ARG A 130 -27.30 8.67 31.61
C ARG A 130 -28.52 8.96 32.46
N ARG A 131 -28.45 10.01 33.27
CA ARG A 131 -29.59 10.48 34.05
C ARG A 131 -30.45 11.39 33.17
N LEU A 132 -31.63 10.92 32.79
CA LEU A 132 -32.65 11.72 32.13
C LEU A 132 -33.49 12.41 33.20
N THR A 133 -33.62 13.72 33.11
CA THR A 133 -34.55 14.48 33.96
C THR A 133 -35.72 14.89 33.10
N HIS A 134 -36.90 14.36 33.41
CA HIS A 134 -38.13 14.66 32.67
C HIS A 134 -38.65 16.06 33.04
N PRO A 135 -39.46 16.70 32.19
CA PRO A 135 -40.02 18.04 32.47
C PRO A 135 -40.87 18.13 33.75
N ASP A 136 -41.33 16.98 34.27
CA ASP A 136 -42.10 16.85 35.51
C ASP A 136 -41.22 16.78 36.78
N GLY A 137 -39.89 16.83 36.63
CA GLY A 137 -38.93 16.75 37.73
C GLY A 137 -38.57 15.32 38.16
N SER A 138 -39.15 14.29 37.54
CA SER A 138 -38.73 12.90 37.75
C SER A 138 -37.38 12.63 37.09
N THR A 139 -36.58 11.74 37.68
CA THR A 139 -35.29 11.34 37.12
C THR A 139 -35.25 9.85 36.83
N GLU A 140 -34.90 9.50 35.60
CA GLU A 140 -34.73 8.12 35.12
C GLU A 140 -33.27 7.87 34.78
N ILE A 141 -32.76 6.66 35.02
CA ILE A 141 -31.41 6.26 34.63
C ILE A 141 -31.54 5.39 33.39
N GLU A 142 -31.12 5.91 32.25
CA GLU A 142 -31.02 5.17 31.00
C GLU A 142 -29.62 4.52 30.94
N GLU A 143 -29.58 3.20 30.75
CA GLU A 143 -28.32 2.47 30.52
C GLU A 143 -28.17 2.21 29.02
N THR A 144 -27.14 2.79 28.41
CA THR A 144 -26.79 2.57 27.01
C THR A 144 -25.48 1.82 26.90
N THR A 145 -25.42 0.83 26.01
CA THR A 145 -24.16 0.16 25.64
C THR A 145 -23.54 0.94 24.48
N GLU A 146 -22.32 1.41 24.68
CA GLU A 146 -21.57 2.22 23.71
C GLU A 146 -20.20 1.58 23.44
N PRO A 147 -19.61 1.77 22.24
CA PRO A 147 -18.23 1.40 21.97
C PRO A 147 -17.24 1.94 23.01
N ASN A 148 -16.34 1.09 23.51
CA ASN A 148 -15.26 1.53 24.39
C ASN A 148 -14.06 1.97 23.54
N ILE A 149 -14.13 3.21 23.04
CA ILE A 149 -13.16 3.79 22.10
C ILE A 149 -11.73 3.74 22.65
N GLU A 150 -11.55 3.96 23.96
CA GLU A 150 -10.24 3.94 24.61
C GLU A 150 -9.57 2.56 24.51
N VAL A 151 -10.35 1.48 24.74
CA VAL A 151 -9.85 0.10 24.63
C VAL A 151 -9.64 -0.29 23.17
N ARG A 152 -10.55 0.11 22.27
CA ARG A 152 -10.44 -0.17 20.83
C ARG A 152 -9.19 0.46 20.22
N ILE A 153 -8.89 1.71 20.56
CA ILE A 153 -7.65 2.40 20.14
C ILE A 153 -6.41 1.68 20.67
N GLY A 154 -6.43 1.27 21.95
CA GLY A 154 -5.34 0.47 22.54
C GLY A 154 -5.10 -0.85 21.81
N ALA A 155 -6.17 -1.53 21.42
CA ALA A 155 -6.13 -2.74 20.60
C ALA A 155 -5.54 -2.49 19.20
N ILE A 156 -5.96 -1.42 18.52
CA ILE A 156 -5.41 -1.04 17.20
C ILE A 156 -3.90 -0.79 17.27
N TYR A 157 -3.41 -0.10 18.30
CA TYR A 157 -1.97 0.10 18.49
C TYR A 157 -1.23 -1.19 18.88
N ALA A 158 -1.86 -2.08 19.63
CA ALA A 158 -1.28 -3.39 19.91
C ALA A 158 -1.12 -4.21 18.63
N LEU A 159 -2.12 -4.18 17.74
CA LEU A 159 -2.05 -4.78 16.40
C LEU A 159 -0.95 -4.16 15.55
N GLU A 160 -0.83 -2.83 15.52
CA GLU A 160 0.27 -2.15 14.82
C GLU A 160 1.65 -2.64 15.31
N ARG A 161 1.81 -2.80 16.62
CA ARG A 161 3.06 -3.30 17.17
C ARG A 161 3.33 -4.75 16.75
N ILE A 162 2.31 -5.61 16.77
CA ILE A 162 2.44 -7.00 16.30
C ILE A 162 2.84 -7.05 14.82
N SER A 163 2.23 -6.21 13.96
CA SER A 163 2.56 -6.17 12.53
C SER A 163 3.97 -5.65 12.23
N ARG A 164 4.53 -4.82 13.12
CA ARG A 164 5.93 -4.36 13.04
C ARG A 164 6.92 -5.38 13.58
N ASP A 165 6.55 -6.12 14.61
CA ASP A 165 7.41 -7.10 15.26
C ASP A 165 7.42 -8.46 14.52
N SER A 166 6.41 -8.75 13.69
CA SER A 166 6.27 -10.02 12.95
C SER A 166 5.88 -9.82 11.48
N ASP A 167 6.85 -10.00 10.57
CA ASP A 167 6.62 -10.02 9.12
C ASP A 167 5.58 -11.08 8.70
N ARG A 168 5.54 -12.20 9.43
CA ARG A 168 4.61 -13.30 9.17
C ARG A 168 3.16 -12.89 9.44
N ASP A 169 2.94 -12.10 10.49
CA ASP A 169 1.60 -11.72 10.94
C ASP A 169 1.16 -10.35 10.39
N HIS A 170 2.08 -9.59 9.78
CA HIS A 170 1.82 -8.28 9.19
C HIS A 170 0.58 -8.26 8.31
N VAL A 171 0.48 -9.15 7.33
CA VAL A 171 -0.64 -9.21 6.38
C VAL A 171 -1.96 -9.52 7.10
N ASN A 172 -1.95 -10.49 8.03
CA ASN A 172 -3.14 -10.84 8.81
C ASN A 172 -3.64 -9.66 9.65
N VAL A 173 -2.72 -8.88 10.23
CA VAL A 173 -3.07 -7.67 10.97
C VAL A 173 -3.69 -6.63 10.04
N MET A 174 -3.14 -6.42 8.84
CA MET A 174 -3.73 -5.49 7.87
C MET A 174 -5.14 -5.94 7.46
N GLU A 175 -5.37 -7.24 7.29
CA GLU A 175 -6.69 -7.80 7.02
C GLU A 175 -7.69 -7.51 8.14
N ILE A 176 -7.27 -7.72 9.40
CA ILE A 176 -8.08 -7.44 10.58
C ILE A 176 -8.43 -5.95 10.65
N LEU A 177 -7.46 -5.06 10.45
CA LEU A 177 -7.69 -3.61 10.49
C LEU A 177 -8.60 -3.15 9.34
N CYS A 178 -8.43 -3.68 8.13
CA CYS A 178 -9.33 -3.40 7.01
C CYS A 178 -10.75 -3.92 7.28
N ALA A 179 -10.89 -5.12 7.86
CA ALA A 179 -12.20 -5.66 8.25
C ALA A 179 -12.85 -4.82 9.33
N TYR A 180 -12.08 -4.36 10.32
CA TYR A 180 -12.54 -3.46 11.37
C TYR A 180 -13.08 -2.15 10.80
N ILE A 181 -12.32 -1.51 9.89
CA ILE A 181 -12.75 -0.27 9.23
C ILE A 181 -14.02 -0.51 8.42
N ARG A 182 -14.10 -1.61 7.66
CA ARG A 182 -15.33 -1.97 6.95
C ARG A 182 -16.49 -2.07 7.94
N GLU A 183 -16.40 -2.87 8.98
CA GLU A 183 -17.53 -3.08 9.90
C GLU A 183 -17.96 -1.81 10.66
N ASN A 184 -17.00 -1.00 11.11
CA ASN A 184 -17.28 0.15 11.98
C ASN A 184 -17.46 1.48 11.23
N SER A 185 -17.26 1.50 9.90
CA SER A 185 -17.54 2.69 9.10
C SER A 185 -18.98 2.73 8.54
N HIS A 186 -19.66 1.59 8.38
CA HIS A 186 -21.04 1.59 7.87
C HIS A 186 -22.03 2.03 8.95
N ARG A 187 -22.38 3.31 9.01
CA ARG A 187 -23.64 3.70 9.68
C ARG A 187 -24.78 3.66 8.64
N PRO A 188 -25.90 2.97 8.91
CA PRO A 188 -27.07 3.09 8.05
C PRO A 188 -27.50 4.55 8.00
N PRO A 189 -27.98 5.06 6.85
CA PRO A 189 -28.56 6.39 6.80
C PRO A 189 -29.67 6.43 7.84
N SER A 190 -29.61 7.39 8.78
CA SER A 190 -30.74 7.65 9.66
C SER A 190 -31.97 7.82 8.77
N SER A 191 -32.92 6.90 8.89
CA SER A 191 -34.11 6.86 8.07
C SER A 191 -35.04 8.00 8.47
N GLN A 192 -34.77 9.21 7.99
CA GLN A 192 -35.72 10.31 7.84
C GLN A 192 -35.04 11.45 7.04
N PRO A 193 -35.66 11.95 5.96
CA PRO A 193 -35.18 13.15 5.29
C PRO A 193 -35.39 14.33 6.25
N LEU A 194 -34.26 14.92 6.69
CA LEU A 194 -34.23 16.09 7.57
C LEU A 194 -34.96 17.26 6.90
N SER A 195 -35.84 17.91 7.65
CA SER A 195 -36.63 19.05 7.21
C SER A 195 -35.83 20.35 7.45
N ARG A 196 -36.19 21.41 6.72
CA ARG A 196 -35.43 22.68 6.62
C ARG A 196 -35.23 23.44 7.95
N SER A 197 -35.77 22.97 9.08
CA SER A 197 -35.58 23.59 10.41
C SER A 197 -34.38 23.07 11.19
N GLU A 198 -33.62 22.10 10.67
CA GLU A 198 -32.60 21.35 11.42
C GLU A 198 -31.15 21.78 11.13
N GLU A 199 -30.88 22.96 10.57
CA GLU A 199 -29.50 23.40 10.24
C GLU A 199 -28.60 23.56 11.50
N THR A 200 -29.19 23.91 12.65
CA THR A 200 -28.46 23.99 13.93
C THR A 200 -28.22 22.62 14.58
N ASP A 201 -29.11 21.66 14.34
CA ASP A 201 -28.97 20.28 14.83
C ASP A 201 -28.12 19.42 13.90
N ALA A 202 -28.08 19.72 12.60
CA ALA A 202 -27.18 19.14 11.62
C ALA A 202 -25.70 19.47 11.91
N ALA A 203 -25.41 20.66 12.45
CA ALA A 203 -24.06 21.02 12.91
C ALA A 203 -23.63 20.26 14.17
N LYS A 204 -24.56 20.04 15.12
CA LYS A 204 -24.32 19.18 16.30
C LYS A 204 -24.25 17.69 15.94
N ALA A 205 -25.09 17.22 15.02
CA ALA A 205 -25.03 15.88 14.46
C ALA A 205 -23.71 15.67 13.70
N SER A 206 -23.24 16.66 12.95
CA SER A 206 -21.92 16.63 12.30
C SER A 206 -20.74 16.58 13.30
N LEU A 207 -20.88 17.20 14.47
CA LEU A 207 -19.88 17.16 15.54
C LEU A 207 -19.91 15.82 16.31
N SER A 208 -21.11 15.25 16.49
CA SER A 208 -21.32 13.88 17.00
C SER A 208 -20.79 12.83 16.03
N GLU A 209 -21.04 12.98 14.73
CA GLU A 209 -20.51 12.14 13.64
C GLU A 209 -18.98 12.12 13.60
N LEU A 210 -18.33 13.24 13.93
CA LEU A 210 -16.86 13.30 14.02
C LEU A 210 -16.31 12.50 15.19
N THR A 211 -17.10 12.28 16.24
CA THR A 211 -16.68 11.55 17.44
C THR A 211 -16.70 10.02 17.21
N ASP A 212 -17.58 9.57 16.31
CA ASP A 212 -17.88 8.14 16.08
C ASP A 212 -16.86 7.38 15.23
N LEU A 213 -15.93 8.06 14.55
CA LEU A 213 -14.91 7.42 13.70
C LEU A 213 -13.50 7.53 14.28
N THR A 214 -13.33 7.84 15.56
CA THR A 214 -11.99 8.04 16.16
C THR A 214 -11.12 6.79 16.08
N ASP A 215 -11.70 5.62 16.34
CA ASP A 215 -11.05 4.32 16.20
C ASP A 215 -10.82 3.94 14.73
N VAL A 216 -11.77 4.21 13.83
CA VAL A 216 -11.61 4.07 12.37
C VAL A 216 -10.46 4.93 11.84
N GLN A 217 -10.39 6.21 12.26
CA GLN A 217 -9.30 7.12 11.95
C GLN A 217 -7.97 6.62 12.50
N THR A 218 -7.97 6.03 13.69
CA THR A 218 -6.77 5.40 14.27
C THR A 218 -6.32 4.22 13.41
N ALA A 219 -7.25 3.34 13.01
CA ALA A 219 -6.95 2.22 12.12
C ALA A 219 -6.41 2.71 10.76
N LEU A 220 -7.05 3.70 10.13
CA LEU A 220 -6.56 4.34 8.89
C LEU A 220 -5.15 4.92 9.07
N THR A 221 -4.87 5.54 10.22
CA THR A 221 -3.56 6.09 10.54
C THR A 221 -2.49 5.01 10.64
N VAL A 222 -2.80 3.89 11.30
CA VAL A 222 -1.92 2.71 11.37
C VAL A 222 -1.66 2.16 9.97
N LEU A 223 -2.70 2.01 9.16
CA LEU A 223 -2.56 1.59 7.77
C LEU A 223 -1.65 2.59 7.02
N GLY A 224 -1.89 3.89 7.11
CA GLY A 224 -1.12 4.91 6.39
C GLY A 224 0.37 5.00 6.77
N ARG A 225 0.74 4.57 7.99
CA ARG A 225 2.11 4.67 8.54
C ARG A 225 3.01 3.48 8.27
N ARG A 226 2.55 2.47 7.52
CA ARG A 226 3.38 1.31 7.18
C ARG A 226 4.69 1.69 6.52
N ALA A 227 5.76 1.02 6.94
CA ALA A 227 7.08 1.17 6.35
C ALA A 227 7.15 0.62 4.91
N GLU A 228 8.16 1.03 4.16
CA GLU A 228 8.33 0.54 2.78
C GLU A 228 8.57 -0.98 2.73
N SER A 229 9.34 -1.54 3.66
CA SER A 229 9.56 -3.00 3.77
C SER A 229 8.24 -3.76 3.97
N GLN A 230 7.34 -3.23 4.80
CA GLN A 230 6.01 -3.80 5.04
C GLN A 230 5.14 -3.77 3.77
N ARG A 231 5.14 -2.65 3.01
CA ARG A 231 4.42 -2.57 1.72
C ARG A 231 5.01 -3.52 0.66
N GLN A 232 6.32 -3.79 0.71
CA GLN A 232 6.95 -4.79 -0.14
C GLN A 232 6.52 -6.22 0.23
N LEU A 233 6.37 -6.52 1.53
CA LEU A 233 5.81 -7.79 1.98
C LEU A 233 4.39 -7.99 1.45
N GLU A 234 3.52 -6.99 1.59
CA GLU A 234 2.15 -7.01 1.05
C GLU A 234 2.14 -7.29 -0.46
N THR A 235 3.02 -6.60 -1.20
CA THR A 235 3.21 -6.81 -2.64
C THR A 235 3.63 -8.25 -2.96
N SER A 236 4.62 -8.78 -2.22
CA SER A 236 5.12 -10.15 -2.43
C SER A 236 4.07 -11.21 -2.10
N ALA A 237 3.21 -10.94 -1.12
CA ALA A 237 2.07 -11.76 -0.74
C ALA A 237 0.86 -11.59 -1.67
N ARG A 238 0.94 -10.70 -2.67
CA ARG A 238 -0.20 -10.29 -3.53
C ARG A 238 -1.40 -9.76 -2.73
N TYR A 239 -1.13 -9.24 -1.54
CA TYR A 239 -2.13 -8.64 -0.68
C TYR A 239 -2.34 -7.17 -1.06
N ARG A 240 -3.60 -6.73 -0.98
CA ARG A 240 -4.03 -5.35 -1.16
C ARG A 240 -4.97 -4.99 -0.04
N LEU A 241 -4.84 -3.78 0.48
CA LEU A 241 -5.77 -3.27 1.47
C LEU A 241 -7.14 -3.12 0.84
N SER A 242 -8.16 -3.66 1.51
CA SER A 242 -9.53 -3.56 1.04
C SER A 242 -10.29 -2.61 1.97
N LEU A 243 -10.57 -1.42 1.46
CA LEU A 243 -11.38 -0.36 2.07
C LEU A 243 -12.60 -0.07 1.19
N SER A 244 -13.04 -1.06 0.42
CA SER A 244 -14.22 -0.95 -0.44
C SER A 244 -15.48 -0.81 0.39
N ARG A 245 -16.42 -0.02 -0.14
CA ARG A 245 -17.73 0.29 0.45
C ARG A 245 -17.71 0.95 1.84
N CYS A 246 -16.54 1.35 2.35
CA CYS A 246 -16.44 2.03 3.64
C CYS A 246 -17.01 3.44 3.59
N ASN A 247 -17.55 3.94 4.70
CA ASN A 247 -17.84 5.37 4.87
C ASN A 247 -16.67 6.07 5.58
N LEU A 248 -15.81 6.68 4.78
CA LEU A 248 -14.60 7.40 5.18
C LEU A 248 -14.76 8.91 4.98
N ALA A 249 -16.00 9.41 5.00
CA ALA A 249 -16.27 10.83 4.83
C ALA A 249 -15.61 11.64 5.95
N LYS A 250 -14.99 12.76 5.59
CA LYS A 250 -14.24 13.65 6.50
C LYS A 250 -13.02 13.02 7.19
N CYS A 251 -12.66 11.77 6.89
CA CYS A 251 -11.46 11.13 7.45
C CYS A 251 -10.18 11.76 6.92
N ASP A 252 -9.12 11.69 7.72
CA ASP A 252 -7.79 12.17 7.37
C ASP A 252 -6.88 11.02 6.91
N LEU A 253 -6.52 11.01 5.63
CA LEU A 253 -5.56 10.09 5.01
C LEU A 253 -4.31 10.85 4.51
N SER A 254 -4.04 12.03 5.09
CA SER A 254 -2.93 12.88 4.69
C SER A 254 -1.57 12.25 4.99
N GLY A 255 -0.62 12.42 4.07
CA GLY A 255 0.74 11.88 4.14
C GLY A 255 0.82 10.35 4.04
N ALA A 256 -0.31 9.65 3.95
CA ALA A 256 -0.37 8.20 3.94
C ALA A 256 -0.03 7.60 2.57
N ASP A 257 0.47 6.37 2.58
CA ASP A 257 0.66 5.57 1.37
C ASP A 257 -0.33 4.39 1.34
N PHE A 258 -1.36 4.57 0.52
CA PHE A 258 -2.40 3.58 0.25
C PHE A 258 -2.25 2.99 -1.14
N SER A 259 -1.07 3.06 -1.76
CA SER A 259 -0.86 2.54 -3.11
C SER A 259 -1.37 1.09 -3.23
N ARG A 260 -2.13 0.81 -4.30
CA ARG A 260 -2.79 -0.47 -4.63
C ARG A 260 -3.98 -0.85 -3.74
N ALA A 261 -4.42 0.03 -2.84
CA ALA A 261 -5.61 -0.22 -2.05
C ALA A 261 -6.88 -0.18 -2.91
N ASP A 262 -7.88 -0.95 -2.48
CA ASP A 262 -9.21 -0.97 -3.07
C ASP A 262 -10.17 -0.12 -2.23
N PHE A 263 -10.65 0.97 -2.82
CA PHE A 263 -11.64 1.90 -2.28
C PHE A 263 -12.96 1.85 -3.07
N ALA A 264 -13.20 0.79 -3.86
CA ALA A 264 -14.39 0.71 -4.71
C ALA A 264 -15.70 0.90 -3.93
N GLY A 265 -16.57 1.79 -4.41
CA GLY A 265 -17.85 2.11 -3.79
C GLY A 265 -17.77 2.77 -2.42
N SER A 266 -16.59 3.19 -1.96
CA SER A 266 -16.44 3.89 -0.67
C SER A 266 -16.94 5.34 -0.75
N ASN A 267 -17.36 5.88 0.39
CA ASN A 267 -17.65 7.29 0.55
C ASN A 267 -16.47 8.00 1.21
N LEU A 268 -15.74 8.82 0.45
CA LEU A 268 -14.62 9.66 0.85
C LEU A 268 -14.99 11.16 0.77
N ASN A 269 -16.29 11.50 0.79
CA ASN A 269 -16.71 12.90 0.70
C ASN A 269 -16.05 13.75 1.80
N ASP A 270 -15.54 14.92 1.42
CA ASP A 270 -14.86 15.85 2.32
C ASP A 270 -13.62 15.27 3.02
N ALA A 271 -13.08 14.13 2.57
CA ALA A 271 -11.88 13.53 3.16
C ALA A 271 -10.61 14.34 2.85
N PHE A 272 -9.64 14.27 3.76
CA PHE A 272 -8.35 14.94 3.63
C PHE A 272 -7.29 13.96 3.11
N LEU A 273 -6.73 14.27 1.94
CA LEU A 273 -5.79 13.43 1.20
C LEU A 273 -4.46 14.15 0.95
N TYR A 274 -4.09 15.14 1.78
CA TYR A 274 -2.94 16.01 1.52
C TYR A 274 -1.63 15.23 1.45
N ARG A 275 -0.80 15.45 0.42
CA ARG A 275 0.53 14.80 0.30
C ARG A 275 0.51 13.27 0.40
N SER A 276 -0.61 12.66 0.05
CA SER A 276 -0.82 11.20 0.12
C SER A 276 -0.45 10.52 -1.21
N ARG A 277 -0.33 9.19 -1.16
CA ARG A 277 -0.04 8.34 -2.32
C ARG A 277 -1.12 7.29 -2.51
N PHE A 278 -1.78 7.36 -3.65
CA PHE A 278 -2.84 6.47 -4.10
C PHE A 278 -2.51 5.87 -5.47
N ARG A 279 -1.26 5.43 -5.65
CA ARG A 279 -0.85 4.81 -6.91
C ARG A 279 -1.57 3.49 -7.13
N ASP A 280 -2.00 3.22 -8.35
CA ASP A 280 -2.69 1.97 -8.72
C ASP A 280 -3.90 1.64 -7.83
N CYS A 281 -4.53 2.65 -7.20
CA CYS A 281 -5.70 2.45 -6.35
C CYS A 281 -6.96 2.25 -7.17
N ASN A 282 -7.91 1.50 -6.63
CA ASN A 282 -9.23 1.34 -7.22
C ASN A 282 -10.25 2.23 -6.50
N PHE A 283 -10.75 3.27 -7.17
CA PHE A 283 -11.84 4.13 -6.70
C PHE A 283 -13.13 3.94 -7.51
N THR A 284 -13.30 2.82 -8.22
CA THR A 284 -14.51 2.56 -9.02
C THR A 284 -15.78 2.79 -8.20
N SER A 285 -16.67 3.64 -8.69
CA SER A 285 -17.94 4.04 -8.06
C SER A 285 -17.80 4.68 -6.67
N ALA A 286 -16.61 5.15 -6.28
CA ALA A 286 -16.43 5.85 -5.01
C ALA A 286 -17.02 7.27 -5.07
N SER A 287 -17.51 7.78 -3.94
CA SER A 287 -17.90 9.18 -3.79
C SER A 287 -16.74 9.94 -3.14
N MET A 288 -16.14 10.87 -3.85
CA MET A 288 -14.98 11.68 -3.44
C MET A 288 -15.29 13.19 -3.59
N LYS A 289 -16.53 13.59 -3.33
CA LYS A 289 -16.97 14.99 -3.47
C LYS A 289 -16.22 15.87 -2.49
N ARG A 290 -15.74 17.02 -2.96
CA ARG A 290 -15.03 18.01 -2.11
C ARG A 290 -13.83 17.44 -1.35
N VAL A 291 -13.26 16.33 -1.81
CA VAL A 291 -12.01 15.79 -1.28
C VAL A 291 -10.92 16.84 -1.38
N GLN A 292 -10.10 16.95 -0.34
CA GLN A 292 -8.98 17.88 -0.34
C GLN A 292 -7.67 17.11 -0.46
N GLY A 293 -7.14 17.01 -1.68
CA GLY A 293 -5.96 16.23 -2.01
C GLY A 293 -4.85 17.05 -2.67
N TYR A 294 -4.48 18.21 -2.13
CA TYR A 294 -3.33 18.96 -2.66
C TYR A 294 -2.01 18.16 -2.51
N ASP A 295 -1.09 18.35 -3.46
CA ASP A 295 0.23 17.70 -3.50
C ASP A 295 0.18 16.15 -3.43
N SER A 296 -0.93 15.53 -3.87
CA SER A 296 -1.14 14.07 -3.79
C SER A 296 -0.82 13.36 -5.11
N ILE A 297 -0.71 12.03 -5.05
CA ILE A 297 -0.31 11.20 -6.21
C ILE A 297 -1.37 10.13 -6.48
N PHE A 298 -1.98 10.19 -7.66
CA PHE A 298 -2.99 9.26 -8.18
C PHE A 298 -2.53 8.58 -9.48
N GLU A 299 -1.23 8.35 -9.62
CA GLU A 299 -0.65 7.69 -10.79
C GLU A 299 -1.19 6.25 -10.91
N GLY A 300 -1.89 5.93 -12.01
CA GLY A 300 -2.46 4.59 -12.24
C GLY A 300 -3.77 4.31 -11.49
N ALA A 301 -4.32 5.29 -10.75
CA ALA A 301 -5.58 5.12 -10.05
C ALA A 301 -6.76 5.01 -11.01
N VAL A 302 -7.74 4.18 -10.66
CA VAL A 302 -8.99 3.93 -11.41
C VAL A 302 -10.13 4.71 -10.78
N PHE A 303 -10.81 5.58 -11.53
CA PHE A 303 -11.94 6.38 -11.06
C PHE A 303 -13.24 6.12 -11.85
N GLU A 304 -13.39 4.94 -12.48
CA GLU A 304 -14.62 4.58 -13.21
C GLU A 304 -15.89 4.86 -12.38
N TYR A 305 -16.80 5.68 -12.90
CA TYR A 305 -18.05 6.10 -12.23
C TYR A 305 -17.87 6.75 -10.85
N ALA A 306 -16.66 7.18 -10.51
CA ALA A 306 -16.41 7.87 -9.25
C ALA A 306 -16.87 9.32 -9.33
N ASN A 307 -17.33 9.87 -8.21
CA ASN A 307 -17.73 11.28 -8.14
C ASN A 307 -16.67 12.11 -7.43
N LEU A 308 -15.87 12.86 -8.17
CA LEU A 308 -14.84 13.77 -7.68
C LEU A 308 -15.25 15.24 -7.84
N SER A 309 -16.55 15.53 -7.91
CA SER A 309 -17.03 16.89 -8.11
C SER A 309 -16.59 17.81 -6.97
N GLN A 310 -16.18 19.03 -7.32
CA GLN A 310 -15.67 20.05 -6.39
C GLN A 310 -14.43 19.60 -5.58
N ALA A 311 -13.74 18.53 -5.97
CA ALA A 311 -12.51 18.11 -5.30
C ALA A 311 -11.35 19.08 -5.58
N ILE A 312 -10.42 19.19 -4.65
CA ILE A 312 -9.24 20.06 -4.75
C ILE A 312 -7.99 19.17 -4.88
N PHE A 313 -7.41 19.14 -6.06
CA PHE A 313 -6.23 18.36 -6.43
C PHE A 313 -5.08 19.23 -6.92
N ASN A 314 -4.96 20.46 -6.41
CA ASN A 314 -3.90 21.38 -6.82
C ASN A 314 -2.50 20.79 -6.55
N ARG A 315 -1.59 20.94 -7.52
CA ARG A 315 -0.22 20.40 -7.53
C ARG A 315 -0.13 18.88 -7.41
N SER A 316 -1.20 18.17 -7.72
CA SER A 316 -1.25 16.71 -7.67
C SER A 316 -0.81 16.08 -8.98
N ARG A 317 -0.49 14.79 -8.95
CA ARG A 317 -0.09 14.04 -10.14
C ARG A 317 -1.06 12.93 -10.47
N PHE A 318 -1.45 12.87 -11.74
CA PHE A 318 -2.34 11.87 -12.30
C PHE A 318 -1.66 11.18 -13.45
N LEU A 319 -1.78 9.85 -13.50
CA LEU A 319 -1.48 9.06 -14.69
C LEU A 319 -2.74 8.27 -15.02
N PHE A 320 -3.51 8.75 -15.98
CA PHE A 320 -4.73 8.09 -16.41
C PHE A 320 -4.42 7.00 -17.42
N SER A 321 -5.05 5.83 -17.25
CA SER A 321 -5.07 4.79 -18.27
C SER A 321 -6.39 4.85 -19.06
N PRO A 322 -6.43 4.37 -20.31
CA PRO A 322 -7.50 4.70 -21.28
C PRO A 322 -8.83 4.02 -20.99
N GLU A 323 -8.89 3.13 -20.00
CA GLU A 323 -10.09 2.37 -19.64
C GLU A 323 -10.62 2.76 -18.25
N ALA A 324 -9.76 3.36 -17.42
CA ALA A 324 -9.97 3.41 -15.98
C ALA A 324 -10.77 4.61 -15.47
N GLN A 325 -11.24 5.51 -16.35
CA GLN A 325 -11.94 6.74 -15.94
C GLN A 325 -13.36 6.88 -16.49
N ILE A 326 -13.94 5.79 -16.99
CA ILE A 326 -15.26 5.83 -17.66
C ILE A 326 -16.30 6.38 -16.70
N GLY A 327 -16.92 7.52 -17.04
CA GLY A 327 -18.01 8.11 -16.25
C GLY A 327 -17.58 8.79 -14.94
N ALA A 328 -16.28 9.02 -14.74
CA ALA A 328 -15.77 9.77 -13.59
C ALA A 328 -16.24 11.25 -13.63
N ASP A 329 -16.78 11.79 -12.54
CA ASP A 329 -17.23 13.19 -12.49
C ASP A 329 -16.23 14.08 -11.77
N PHE A 330 -15.44 14.85 -12.50
CA PHE A 330 -14.52 15.86 -11.98
C PHE A 330 -15.13 17.26 -11.99
N SER A 331 -16.45 17.43 -12.20
CA SER A 331 -17.01 18.76 -12.41
C SER A 331 -16.73 19.72 -11.24
N GLN A 332 -16.36 20.95 -11.57
CA GLN A 332 -15.96 22.00 -10.60
C GLN A 332 -14.74 21.66 -9.73
N ALA A 333 -13.98 20.62 -10.06
CA ALA A 333 -12.73 20.32 -9.36
C ALA A 333 -11.66 21.39 -9.64
N GLN A 334 -10.70 21.52 -8.72
CA GLN A 334 -9.52 22.36 -8.88
C GLN A 334 -8.29 21.48 -9.12
N MET A 335 -7.57 21.71 -10.20
CA MET A 335 -6.38 20.95 -10.58
C MET A 335 -5.23 21.88 -10.97
N ASP A 336 -5.12 23.02 -10.27
CA ASP A 336 -4.15 24.06 -10.56
C ASP A 336 -2.73 23.58 -10.20
N GLY A 337 -1.77 23.79 -11.10
CA GLY A 337 -0.38 23.36 -10.94
C GLY A 337 -0.18 21.84 -11.04
N SER A 338 -1.23 21.08 -11.38
CA SER A 338 -1.20 19.61 -11.40
C SER A 338 -0.58 19.08 -12.68
N ILE A 339 -0.02 17.87 -12.60
CA ILE A 339 0.51 17.14 -13.75
C ILE A 339 -0.47 16.03 -14.09
N ILE A 340 -1.02 16.06 -15.31
CA ILE A 340 -1.94 15.06 -15.83
C ILE A 340 -1.27 14.37 -17.01
N SER A 341 -0.93 13.11 -16.82
CA SER A 341 -0.34 12.27 -17.85
C SER A 341 -1.31 11.18 -18.29
N PHE A 342 -1.19 10.73 -19.53
CA PHE A 342 -1.96 9.60 -20.05
C PHE A 342 -1.02 8.44 -20.43
N SER A 343 -1.45 7.20 -20.15
CA SER A 343 -0.72 5.96 -20.50
C SER A 343 -1.55 5.10 -21.45
N GLY A 344 -0.91 4.26 -22.29
CA GLY A 344 -1.58 3.22 -23.08
C GLY A 344 -1.38 3.29 -24.61
N VAL A 345 -2.02 2.35 -25.33
CA VAL A 345 -2.02 2.24 -26.81
C VAL A 345 -3.47 2.20 -27.32
N ARG A 346 -3.72 2.86 -28.46
CA ARG A 346 -5.00 3.07 -29.18
C ARG A 346 -6.03 1.93 -29.11
N GLY A 347 -7.31 2.32 -29.01
CA GLY A 347 -8.48 1.58 -29.52
C GLY A 347 -9.47 2.56 -30.18
N PRO A 348 -10.26 2.13 -31.20
CA PRO A 348 -11.01 3.03 -32.11
C PRO A 348 -12.16 3.86 -31.47
N TYR A 349 -12.39 3.76 -30.16
CA TYR A 349 -13.54 4.38 -29.47
C TYR A 349 -13.19 5.04 -28.12
N ARG A 350 -11.93 5.47 -27.91
CA ARG A 350 -11.42 5.72 -26.54
C ARG A 350 -10.72 7.06 -26.32
N TRP A 351 -11.24 8.13 -26.91
CA TRP A 351 -10.87 9.49 -26.48
C TRP A 351 -11.95 10.01 -25.53
N ALA A 352 -11.51 10.65 -24.43
CA ALA A 352 -12.32 11.22 -23.35
C ALA A 352 -13.41 10.27 -22.78
N LEU A 353 -12.96 9.24 -22.06
CA LEU A 353 -13.59 8.36 -21.05
C LEU A 353 -14.93 8.77 -20.38
N GLY A 354 -15.94 9.34 -21.04
CA GLY A 354 -17.20 9.79 -20.41
C GLY A 354 -17.04 10.66 -19.15
N ALA A 355 -15.82 11.15 -18.88
CA ALA A 355 -15.45 11.75 -17.63
C ALA A 355 -15.78 13.24 -17.72
N ASN A 356 -16.47 13.74 -16.70
CA ASN A 356 -17.01 15.08 -16.72
C ASN A 356 -16.00 16.07 -16.14
N PHE A 357 -15.34 16.87 -16.98
CA PHE A 357 -14.45 17.95 -16.56
C PHE A 357 -15.11 19.34 -16.62
N ALA A 358 -16.45 19.41 -16.58
CA ALA A 358 -17.16 20.68 -16.63
C ALA A 358 -16.72 21.64 -15.50
N LYS A 359 -16.33 22.86 -15.87
CA LYS A 359 -15.93 23.93 -14.93
C LYS A 359 -14.71 23.60 -14.05
N VAL A 360 -13.82 22.69 -14.48
CA VAL A 360 -12.56 22.40 -13.78
C VAL A 360 -11.56 23.56 -13.95
N THR A 361 -10.77 23.84 -12.92
CA THR A 361 -9.64 24.79 -13.00
C THR A 361 -8.32 24.09 -13.29
N TRP A 362 -7.52 24.68 -14.18
CA TRP A 362 -6.27 24.12 -14.69
C TRP A 362 -5.14 25.16 -14.73
N GLN A 363 -5.18 26.18 -13.85
CA GLN A 363 -4.16 27.24 -13.85
C GLN A 363 -2.78 26.64 -13.62
N ASN A 364 -1.81 26.95 -14.49
CA ASN A 364 -0.46 26.38 -14.43
C ASN A 364 -0.39 24.84 -14.43
N ALA A 365 -1.45 24.14 -14.82
CA ALA A 365 -1.41 22.68 -14.95
C ALA A 365 -0.57 22.27 -16.17
N THR A 366 -0.09 21.03 -16.16
CA THR A 366 0.68 20.45 -17.26
C THR A 366 -0.01 19.17 -17.72
N VAL A 367 -0.38 19.13 -18.99
CA VAL A 367 -1.02 17.99 -19.64
C VAL A 367 0.00 17.32 -20.54
N ILE A 368 0.25 16.04 -20.28
CA ILE A 368 1.17 15.19 -21.04
C ILE A 368 0.35 14.10 -21.71
N GLY A 369 0.28 14.13 -23.03
CA GLY A 369 -0.47 13.16 -23.83
C GLY A 369 0.26 11.83 -23.99
N PHE A 370 0.13 11.23 -25.16
CA PHE A 370 0.65 9.89 -25.45
C PHE A 370 1.97 10.01 -26.20
N ARG A 371 3.07 9.60 -25.55
CA ARG A 371 4.39 9.53 -26.18
C ARG A 371 4.30 8.78 -27.53
N ASN A 372 4.71 9.43 -28.62
CA ASN A 372 4.77 8.89 -29.98
C ASN A 372 3.43 8.55 -30.66
N GLN A 373 2.28 9.11 -30.27
CA GLN A 373 1.01 8.83 -30.96
C GLN A 373 0.35 10.13 -31.47
N ARG A 374 0.22 10.24 -32.79
CA ARG A 374 -0.28 11.42 -33.52
C ARG A 374 -1.83 11.47 -33.64
N ASP A 375 -2.59 10.92 -32.69
CA ASP A 375 -4.07 10.86 -32.76
C ASP A 375 -4.77 11.16 -31.41
N THR A 376 -4.27 12.10 -30.59
CA THR A 376 -4.76 12.31 -29.22
C THR A 376 -5.64 13.56 -29.14
N ASP A 377 -6.87 13.54 -29.64
CA ASP A 377 -7.78 14.68 -29.49
C ASP A 377 -8.07 14.94 -27.99
N PHE A 378 -7.42 15.97 -27.43
CA PHE A 378 -7.66 16.42 -26.06
C PHE A 378 -8.97 17.21 -26.02
N GLY A 379 -10.08 16.48 -25.97
CA GLY A 379 -11.41 17.07 -25.88
C GLY A 379 -11.92 17.18 -24.45
N PHE A 380 -12.21 18.41 -24.00
CA PHE A 380 -13.01 18.67 -22.79
C PHE A 380 -14.49 18.34 -23.05
N SER A 381 -14.81 17.14 -23.53
CA SER A 381 -16.22 16.78 -23.72
C SER A 381 -16.87 16.61 -22.35
N THR A 382 -17.86 17.44 -22.04
CA THR A 382 -18.76 17.21 -20.91
C THR A 382 -19.56 15.95 -21.19
N ALA A 383 -19.73 15.08 -20.19
CA ALA A 383 -20.57 13.89 -20.32
C ALA A 383 -21.90 14.25 -20.99
N ARG A 384 -22.32 13.46 -22.00
CA ARG A 384 -23.56 13.65 -22.78
C ARG A 384 -24.79 13.53 -21.88
N THR A 385 -25.10 14.55 -21.09
CA THR A 385 -26.44 14.78 -20.58
C THR A 385 -27.25 15.31 -21.75
N GLY A 386 -28.28 14.55 -22.18
CA GLY A 386 -29.03 14.70 -23.43
C GLY A 386 -29.86 15.98 -23.60
N THR A 387 -29.34 17.14 -23.22
CA THR A 387 -29.91 18.44 -23.55
C THR A 387 -28.81 19.32 -24.13
N ASP A 388 -29.00 19.62 -25.40
CA ASP A 388 -28.26 20.52 -26.27
C ASP A 388 -27.96 21.86 -25.56
N THR A 389 -26.71 22.05 -25.12
CA THR A 389 -25.99 23.33 -24.93
C THR A 389 -24.63 22.98 -24.34
N GLN A 390 -23.66 22.76 -25.24
CA GLN A 390 -22.23 22.58 -24.93
C GLN A 390 -21.74 23.67 -23.96
N PRO A 391 -21.36 23.36 -22.70
CA PRO A 391 -20.55 24.28 -21.93
C PRO A 391 -19.12 24.07 -22.41
N ARG A 392 -18.66 24.90 -23.36
CA ARG A 392 -17.22 25.12 -23.56
C ARG A 392 -16.60 25.35 -22.18
N PRO A 393 -15.44 24.75 -21.85
CA PRO A 393 -14.76 25.08 -20.60
C PRO A 393 -14.64 26.61 -20.52
N LEU A 394 -15.34 27.22 -19.55
CA LEU A 394 -15.55 28.66 -19.49
C LEU A 394 -14.26 29.45 -19.22
N THR A 395 -13.15 28.76 -19.03
CA THR A 395 -11.86 29.32 -18.64
C THR A 395 -10.76 28.41 -19.17
N ILE A 396 -10.14 28.81 -20.28
CA ILE A 396 -8.78 28.37 -20.54
C ILE A 396 -7.90 29.22 -19.64
N HIS A 397 -7.34 28.51 -18.66
CA HIS A 397 -6.65 29.09 -17.53
C HIS A 397 -5.22 29.45 -17.93
N GLN A 398 -4.82 30.68 -17.61
CA GLN A 398 -3.47 31.18 -17.86
C GLN A 398 -2.42 30.18 -17.35
N GLY A 399 -1.40 29.92 -18.16
CA GLY A 399 -0.27 29.09 -17.74
C GLY A 399 -0.41 27.59 -18.00
N LEU A 400 -1.52 27.12 -18.58
CA LEU A 400 -1.70 25.72 -18.98
C LEU A 400 -0.63 25.29 -19.99
N ALA A 401 -0.01 24.13 -19.78
CA ALA A 401 1.05 23.63 -20.63
C ALA A 401 0.73 22.26 -21.23
N PHE A 402 1.16 22.04 -22.47
CA PHE A 402 0.89 20.84 -23.26
C PHE A 402 2.18 20.19 -23.76
N HIS A 403 2.28 18.87 -23.66
CA HIS A 403 3.42 18.09 -24.16
C HIS A 403 2.92 16.73 -24.67
N ASP A 404 3.48 16.22 -25.76
CA ASP A 404 3.16 14.93 -26.39
C ASP A 404 1.65 14.72 -26.65
N CYS A 405 0.92 15.74 -27.10
CA CYS A 405 -0.54 15.68 -27.29
C CYS A 405 -1.03 16.31 -28.61
N ILE A 406 -2.34 16.23 -28.86
CA ILE A 406 -3.00 16.86 -30.01
C ILE A 406 -4.12 17.76 -29.52
N LEU A 407 -4.17 18.95 -30.12
CA LEU A 407 -5.21 19.92 -29.87
C LEU A 407 -5.99 20.15 -31.16
N ASP A 408 -7.33 20.16 -31.04
CA ASP A 408 -8.25 20.41 -32.14
C ASP A 408 -9.10 21.67 -31.90
N ALA A 409 -9.51 22.31 -32.98
CA ALA A 409 -10.25 23.56 -33.01
C ALA A 409 -11.66 23.44 -32.40
N HIS A 410 -12.21 22.23 -32.28
CA HIS A 410 -13.46 22.01 -31.55
C HIS A 410 -13.34 22.32 -30.06
N HIS A 411 -12.14 22.24 -29.50
CA HIS A 411 -11.88 22.36 -28.06
C HIS A 411 -11.07 23.61 -27.69
N PHE A 412 -10.23 24.11 -28.60
CA PHE A 412 -9.37 25.28 -28.36
C PHE A 412 -9.45 26.28 -29.50
N GLY A 413 -9.69 27.57 -29.17
CA GLY A 413 -9.51 28.67 -30.11
C GLY A 413 -8.07 29.20 -30.10
N ASN A 414 -7.66 29.91 -31.15
CA ASN A 414 -6.32 30.51 -31.24
C ASN A 414 -5.99 31.44 -30.06
N LEU A 415 -6.95 32.27 -29.62
CA LEU A 415 -6.78 33.19 -28.49
C LEU A 415 -6.50 32.46 -27.17
N ASP A 416 -7.00 31.23 -27.05
CA ASP A 416 -6.82 30.43 -25.85
C ASP A 416 -5.40 29.84 -25.78
N LEU A 417 -4.83 29.47 -26.92
CA LEU A 417 -3.49 28.92 -27.02
C LEU A 417 -2.39 29.96 -26.77
N GLU A 418 -2.65 31.23 -27.07
CA GLU A 418 -1.74 32.34 -26.72
C GLU A 418 -1.48 32.44 -25.19
N ARG A 419 -2.44 31.97 -24.38
CA ARG A 419 -2.33 31.93 -22.91
C ARG A 419 -1.75 30.62 -22.38
N CYS A 420 -1.37 29.72 -23.27
CA CYS A 420 -0.86 28.39 -22.98
C CYS A 420 0.60 28.25 -23.46
N PHE A 421 1.26 27.19 -23.02
CA PHE A 421 2.58 26.79 -23.49
C PHE A 421 2.53 25.39 -24.10
N GLY A 422 3.35 25.15 -25.10
CA GLY A 422 3.54 23.84 -25.70
C GLY A 422 4.83 23.83 -26.50
N ASP A 423 5.28 22.67 -26.93
CA ASP A 423 6.52 22.49 -27.69
C ASP A 423 6.28 21.77 -29.03
N GLY A 424 7.35 21.41 -29.73
CA GLY A 424 7.27 20.75 -31.04
C GLY A 424 6.61 19.36 -31.02
N THR A 425 6.37 18.78 -29.84
CA THR A 425 5.65 17.50 -29.71
C THR A 425 4.13 17.65 -29.83
N VAL A 426 3.60 18.86 -29.61
CA VAL A 426 2.16 19.11 -29.68
C VAL A 426 1.71 19.21 -31.13
N ALA A 427 0.83 18.33 -31.59
CA ALA A 427 0.22 18.45 -32.92
C ALA A 427 -1.03 19.35 -32.83
N LEU A 428 -1.15 20.29 -33.75
CA LEU A 428 -2.29 21.21 -33.82
C LEU A 428 -3.09 20.86 -35.08
N MET A 429 -4.36 20.48 -34.92
CA MET A 429 -5.24 20.20 -36.06
C MET A 429 -5.76 21.52 -36.64
N GLU A 430 -5.67 21.66 -37.96
CA GLU A 430 -6.15 22.85 -38.67
C GLU A 430 -7.62 23.12 -38.35
N PRO A 431 -8.05 24.39 -38.14
CA PRO A 431 -7.36 25.64 -38.48
C PRO A 431 -6.52 26.28 -37.34
N ILE A 432 -6.06 25.53 -36.34
CA ILE A 432 -5.28 26.09 -35.23
C ILE A 432 -3.90 26.60 -35.72
N ILE A 433 -3.55 27.83 -35.31
CA ILE A 433 -2.21 28.41 -35.54
C ILE A 433 -1.34 28.20 -34.31
N ARG A 434 -0.11 27.70 -34.50
CA ARG A 434 0.88 27.57 -33.41
C ARG A 434 1.27 28.97 -32.88
N PRO A 435 1.14 29.22 -31.56
CA PRO A 435 1.61 30.47 -30.97
C PRO A 435 3.11 30.67 -31.18
N SER A 436 3.53 31.91 -31.44
CA SER A 436 4.92 32.22 -31.80
C SER A 436 5.94 31.89 -30.69
N HIS A 437 5.51 31.95 -29.42
CA HIS A 437 6.37 31.63 -28.28
C HIS A 437 6.52 30.12 -28.03
N TRP A 438 5.81 29.26 -28.76
CA TRP A 438 5.96 27.82 -28.60
C TRP A 438 7.22 27.35 -29.34
N PRO A 439 8.11 26.60 -28.68
CA PRO A 439 9.20 25.92 -29.37
C PRO A 439 8.66 25.05 -30.52
N SER A 440 9.28 25.13 -31.69
CA SER A 440 8.96 24.35 -32.89
C SER A 440 9.57 22.95 -32.82
N GLU A 441 10.73 22.84 -32.15
CA GLU A 441 11.42 21.58 -31.96
C GLU A 441 10.83 20.77 -30.78
N PRO A 442 10.79 19.43 -30.88
CA PRO A 442 10.44 18.57 -29.76
C PRO A 442 11.41 18.77 -28.59
N LEU A 443 10.91 19.09 -27.39
CA LEU A 443 11.75 19.22 -26.20
C LEU A 443 11.78 17.91 -25.42
N SER A 444 12.92 17.60 -24.79
CA SER A 444 12.94 16.53 -23.77
C SER A 444 12.12 16.97 -22.54
N PRO A 445 11.54 16.04 -21.75
CA PRO A 445 10.73 16.40 -20.59
C PRO A 445 11.40 17.38 -19.62
N THR A 446 12.70 17.18 -19.35
CA THR A 446 13.48 18.07 -18.48
C THR A 446 13.65 19.48 -19.04
N ILE A 447 13.78 19.60 -20.37
CA ILE A 447 13.91 20.90 -21.04
C ILE A 447 12.53 21.56 -21.11
N PHE A 448 11.49 20.80 -21.44
CA PHE A 448 10.10 21.26 -21.46
C PHE A 448 9.70 21.89 -20.13
N GLU A 449 9.93 21.20 -19.00
CA GLU A 449 9.61 21.73 -17.67
C GLU A 449 10.33 23.05 -17.39
N ARG A 450 11.62 23.13 -17.73
CA ARG A 450 12.43 24.35 -17.56
C ARG A 450 11.91 25.50 -18.43
N GLU A 451 11.68 25.27 -19.71
CA GLU A 451 11.23 26.31 -20.65
C GLU A 451 9.81 26.79 -20.32
N CYS A 452 8.93 25.87 -19.94
CA CYS A 452 7.60 26.20 -19.46
C CYS A 452 7.64 27.05 -18.18
N ALA A 453 8.54 26.73 -17.24
CA ALA A 453 8.73 27.52 -16.03
C ALA A 453 9.25 28.94 -16.33
N LEU A 454 10.18 29.08 -17.28
CA LEU A 454 10.66 30.40 -17.73
C LEU A 454 9.52 31.23 -18.34
N TRP A 455 8.71 30.63 -19.22
CA TRP A 455 7.56 31.30 -19.81
C TRP A 455 6.51 31.68 -18.75
N ARG A 456 6.19 30.80 -17.80
CA ARG A 456 5.24 31.12 -16.71
C ARG A 456 5.73 32.26 -15.82
N ALA A 457 7.05 32.45 -15.68
CA ALA A 457 7.63 33.51 -14.86
C ALA A 457 7.50 34.90 -15.50
N ASP A 458 7.72 35.01 -16.82
CA ASP A 458 7.50 36.24 -17.58
C ASP A 458 7.10 35.94 -19.03
N PRO A 459 5.80 35.75 -19.32
CA PRO A 459 5.31 35.40 -20.65
C PRO A 459 5.65 36.46 -21.71
N ALA A 460 5.77 37.73 -21.32
CA ALA A 460 5.94 38.84 -22.26
C ALA A 460 7.39 38.98 -22.75
N SER A 461 8.37 38.58 -21.94
CA SER A 461 9.79 38.62 -22.32
C SER A 461 10.36 37.25 -22.73
N TYR A 462 9.58 36.18 -22.63
CA TYR A 462 10.02 34.85 -22.98
C TYR A 462 10.34 34.70 -24.48
N VAL A 463 11.52 34.15 -24.77
CA VAL A 463 11.98 33.82 -26.12
C VAL A 463 12.24 32.31 -26.21
N PRO A 464 11.65 31.58 -27.16
CA PRO A 464 11.83 30.13 -27.27
C PRO A 464 13.26 29.76 -27.71
N PRO A 465 13.75 28.54 -27.41
CA PRO A 465 15.14 28.15 -27.65
C PRO A 465 15.62 28.33 -29.10
N GLN A 466 14.75 28.15 -30.10
CA GLN A 466 15.12 28.33 -31.51
C GLN A 466 15.44 29.77 -31.91
N ASP A 467 14.94 30.75 -31.13
CA ASP A 467 15.05 32.19 -31.43
C ASP A 467 16.08 32.89 -30.51
N ARG A 468 16.73 32.14 -29.61
CA ARG A 468 17.83 32.66 -28.77
C ARG A 468 19.10 32.68 -29.62
N ALA A 469 19.59 33.88 -29.91
CA ALA A 469 20.82 34.12 -30.66
C ALA A 469 22.07 33.51 -30.00
#